data_AF-T1BNJ3-F1
#
_entry.id   AF-T1BNJ3-F1
#
_cell.length_a   1.000
_cell.length_b   1.000
_cell.length_c   1.000
_cell.angle_alpha   90.00
_cell.angle_beta   90.00
_cell.angle_gamma   90.00
#
_symmetry.space_group_name_H-M   'P 1'
#
loop_
_entity.id
_entity.type
_entity.pdbx_description
1 polymer ?
#
loop_
_entity_poly.entity_id
_entity_poly.type
_entity_poly.pdbx_seq_one_letter_code
_entity_poly.pdbx_strand_id
1 'polypeptide(L)' 'PSNLALWMLAFAWPLAEDLERMPALYASLNRSPLGAGPGFGVPVAMHPEKTASRLGFSGVVPSTLDAVGGRTRHEA' A
#
# COMPACT_ATOMS: atom_id res chain seq x y z
N PRO A 1 33.61 18.70 -16.96
CA PRO A 1 32.54 18.91 -17.95
C PRO A 1 31.44 17.85 -17.81
N SER A 2 30.17 18.26 -17.77
CA SER A 2 29.01 17.36 -17.82
C SER A 2 28.67 17.02 -19.27
N ASN A 3 28.18 15.80 -19.51
CA ASN A 3 27.74 15.34 -20.84
C ASN A 3 26.27 14.90 -20.79
N LEU A 4 25.66 14.71 -21.96
CA LEU A 4 24.25 14.30 -22.06
C LEU A 4 23.96 12.99 -21.32
N ALA A 5 24.89 12.04 -21.35
CA ALA A 5 24.74 10.76 -20.66
C ALA A 5 24.67 10.94 -19.14
N LEU A 6 25.52 11.79 -18.57
CA LEU A 6 25.50 12.13 -17.14
C LEU A 6 24.17 12.81 -16.76
N TRP A 7 23.66 13.69 -17.62
CA TRP A 7 22.37 14.35 -17.40
C TRP A 7 21.20 13.35 -17.43
N MET A 8 21.15 12.46 -18.41
CA MET A 8 20.12 11.41 -18.49
C MET A 8 20.18 10.43 -17.31
N LEU A 9 21.39 10.05 -16.89
CA LEU A 9 21.58 9.15 -15.75
C LEU A 9 21.07 9.77 -14.45
N ALA A 10 21.16 11.09 -14.29
CA ALA A 10 20.64 11.80 -13.12
C ALA A 10 19.11 11.63 -12.95
N PHE A 11 18.37 11.38 -14.04
CA PHE A 11 16.93 11.06 -13.98
C PHE A 11 16.66 9.57 -13.87
N ALA A 12 17.46 8.74 -14.55
CA ALA A 12 17.26 7.30 -14.55
C ALA A 12 17.53 6.67 -13.17
N TRP A 13 18.54 7.18 -12.45
CA TRP A 13 18.93 6.65 -11.16
C TRP A 13 17.83 6.72 -10.08
N PRO A 14 17.23 7.88 -9.77
CA PRO A 14 16.16 7.95 -8.77
C PRO A 14 14.94 7.10 -9.18
N LEU A 15 14.61 7.03 -10.48
CA LEU A 15 13.53 6.17 -10.96
C LEU A 15 13.80 4.68 -10.67
N ALA A 16 15.05 4.23 -10.85
CA ALA A 16 15.44 2.87 -10.53
C ALA A 16 15.31 2.59 -9.02
N GLU A 17 15.74 3.51 -8.17
CA GLU A 17 15.57 3.40 -6.71
C GLU A 17 14.10 3.33 -6.29
N ASP A 18 13.22 4.11 -6.94
CA ASP A 18 11.78 4.07 -6.67
C ASP A 18 11.16 2.73 -7.08
N LEU A 19 11.58 2.17 -8.22
CA LEU A 19 11.17 0.83 -8.67
C LEU A 19 11.64 -0.27 -7.70
N GLU A 20 12.82 -0.13 -7.09
CA GLU A 20 13.31 -1.05 -6.06
C GLU A 20 12.47 -0.99 -4.77
N ARG A 21 11.90 0.17 -4.44
CA ARG A 21 11.05 0.37 -3.25
C ARG A 21 9.59 -0.03 -3.47
N MET A 22 9.11 -0.03 -4.71
CA MET A 22 7.72 -0.36 -5.07
C MET A 22 7.18 -1.67 -4.45
N PRO A 23 7.93 -2.79 -4.41
CA PRO A 23 7.43 -4.03 -3.81
C PRO A 23 7.10 -3.89 -2.32
N ALA A 24 7.91 -3.16 -1.57
CA ALA A 24 7.67 -2.91 -0.14
C ALA A 24 6.41 -2.05 0.07
N LEU A 25 6.26 -1.01 -0.75
CA LEU A 25 5.06 -0.17 -0.76
C LEU A 25 3.82 -1.01 -1.11
N TYR A 26 3.90 -1.81 -2.17
CA TYR A 26 2.81 -2.68 -2.61
C TYR A 26 2.40 -3.69 -1.54
N ALA A 27 3.35 -4.29 -0.82
CA ALA A 27 3.04 -5.20 0.28
C ALA A 27 2.21 -4.54 1.40
N SER A 28 2.45 -3.26 1.66
CA SER A 28 1.66 -2.50 2.64
C SER A 28 0.27 -2.12 2.12
N LEU A 29 0.16 -1.75 0.83
CA LEU A 29 -1.08 -1.32 0.19
C LEU A 29 -2.02 -2.48 -0.15
N ASN A 30 -1.48 -3.67 -0.41
CA ASN A 30 -2.25 -4.83 -0.84
C ASN A 30 -2.94 -5.56 0.32
N ARG A 31 -3.59 -4.81 1.22
CA ARG A 31 -4.35 -5.29 2.38
C ARG A 31 -5.76 -4.72 2.34
N SER A 32 -6.75 -5.60 2.51
CA SER A 32 -8.16 -5.24 2.48
C SER A 32 -8.57 -4.47 3.74
N PRO A 33 -9.20 -3.28 3.62
CA PRO A 33 -9.79 -2.56 4.75
C PRO A 33 -11.18 -3.08 5.12
N LEU A 34 -11.71 -4.07 4.39
CA LEU A 34 -13.07 -4.54 4.58
C LEU A 34 -13.28 -5.05 6.00
N GLY A 35 -14.33 -4.53 6.62
CA GLY A 35 -14.70 -4.88 7.98
C GLY A 35 -14.24 -3.90 9.04
N ALA A 36 -13.48 -2.86 8.70
CA ALA A 36 -13.15 -1.81 9.64
C ALA A 36 -14.34 -0.90 10.01
N GLY A 37 -15.37 -0.83 9.16
CA GLY A 37 -16.51 0.07 9.35
C GLY A 37 -16.05 1.52 9.51
N PRO A 38 -16.65 2.32 10.41
CA PRO A 38 -16.18 3.67 10.73
C PRO A 38 -14.93 3.69 11.63
N GLY A 39 -14.26 2.55 11.84
CA GLY A 39 -13.05 2.42 12.67
C GLY A 39 -13.18 1.43 13.82
N PHE A 40 -14.39 0.91 14.09
CA PHE A 40 -14.68 0.01 15.21
C PHE A 40 -15.30 -1.33 14.79
N GLY A 41 -15.23 -1.65 13.50
CA GLY A 41 -15.84 -2.84 12.94
C GLY A 41 -17.24 -2.61 12.40
N VAL A 42 -17.86 -3.70 11.95
CA VAL A 42 -19.29 -3.74 11.59
C VAL A 42 -19.99 -4.84 12.39
N PRO A 43 -21.27 -4.65 12.79
CA PRO A 43 -21.98 -5.62 13.63
C PRO A 43 -22.49 -6.86 12.86
N VAL A 44 -22.35 -6.87 11.53
CA VAL A 44 -22.78 -7.98 10.69
C VAL A 44 -21.73 -9.09 10.69
N ALA A 45 -22.17 -10.34 10.76
CA ALA A 45 -21.30 -11.49 10.58
C ALA A 45 -20.72 -11.49 9.16
N MET A 46 -19.44 -11.13 9.05
CA MET A 46 -18.69 -11.12 7.80
C MET A 46 -17.45 -12.01 7.92
N HIS A 47 -16.86 -12.35 6.77
CA HIS A 47 -15.61 -13.09 6.70
C HIS A 47 -14.55 -12.26 5.94
N PRO A 48 -13.89 -11.30 6.60
CA PRO A 48 -12.96 -10.36 5.97
C PRO A 48 -11.85 -11.05 5.17
N GLU A 49 -11.31 -12.16 5.69
CA GLU A 49 -10.22 -12.93 5.07
C GLU A 49 -10.69 -13.63 3.80
N LYS A 50 -11.90 -14.21 3.82
CA LYS A 50 -12.48 -14.84 2.61
C LYS A 50 -12.74 -13.80 1.54
N THR A 51 -13.23 -12.62 1.92
CA THR A 51 -13.48 -11.54 0.96
C THR A 51 -12.17 -10.94 0.44
N ALA A 52 -11.17 -10.75 1.30
CA ALA A 52 -9.83 -10.30 0.90
C ALA A 52 -9.22 -11.23 -0.16
N SER A 53 -9.26 -12.54 0.09
CA SER A 53 -8.78 -13.55 -0.86
C SER A 53 -9.53 -13.51 -2.20
N ARG A 54 -10.87 -13.38 -2.17
CA ARG A 54 -11.70 -13.29 -3.39
C ARG A 54 -11.43 -12.03 -4.21
N LEU A 55 -11.04 -10.94 -3.56
CA LEU A 55 -10.70 -9.67 -4.19
C LEU A 55 -9.22 -9.57 -4.59
N GLY A 56 -8.42 -10.60 -4.34
CA GLY A 56 -7.00 -10.63 -4.70
C GLY A 56 -6.07 -9.91 -3.71
N PHE A 57 -6.57 -9.51 -2.54
CA PHE A 57 -5.73 -8.96 -1.49
C PHE A 57 -4.88 -10.04 -0.82
N SER A 58 -3.68 -9.65 -0.38
CA SER A 58 -2.79 -10.54 0.39
C SER A 58 -3.28 -10.83 1.81
N GLY A 59 -4.21 -10.02 2.33
CA GLY A 59 -4.78 -10.18 3.66
C GLY A 59 -5.66 -9.00 4.06
N VAL A 60 -6.01 -8.91 5.35
CA VAL A 60 -6.83 -7.84 5.93
C VAL A 60 -5.94 -6.87 6.71
N VAL A 61 -6.28 -5.58 6.75
CA VAL A 61 -5.59 -4.61 7.60
C VAL A 61 -5.85 -4.98 9.07
N PRO A 62 -4.80 -5.20 9.90
CA PRO A 62 -4.98 -5.69 11.28
C PRO A 62 -5.70 -4.72 12.23
N SER A 63 -5.51 -3.42 12.03
CA SER A 63 -6.10 -2.37 12.86
C SER A 63 -7.22 -1.68 12.10
N THR A 64 -8.42 -1.66 12.67
CA THR A 64 -9.59 -1.02 12.07
C THR A 64 -9.45 0.51 12.02
N LEU A 65 -8.79 1.10 13.02
CA LEU A 65 -8.45 2.53 13.01
C LEU A 65 -7.43 2.87 11.91
N ASP A 66 -6.45 1.99 11.71
CA ASP A 66 -5.48 2.13 10.63
C ASP A 66 -6.12 1.93 9.26
N ALA A 67 -7.09 1.03 9.13
CA ALA A 67 -7.81 0.83 7.87
C ALA A 67 -8.61 2.07 7.43
N VAL A 68 -9.10 2.88 8.38
CA VAL A 68 -9.88 4.10 8.10
C VAL A 68 -8.99 5.34 8.01
N GLY A 69 -7.98 5.47 8.88
CA GLY A 69 -7.09 6.63 8.97
C GLY A 69 -5.71 6.46 8.30
N GLY A 70 -5.40 5.29 7.78
CA GLY A 70 -4.05 4.90 7.34
C GLY A 70 -3.54 5.61 6.10
N ARG A 71 -4.37 6.40 5.41
CA ARG A 71 -3.94 7.20 4.26
C ARG A 71 -2.72 8.06 4.60
N THR A 72 -2.69 8.65 5.80
CA THR A 72 -1.58 9.46 6.31
C THR A 72 -0.27 8.69 6.44
N ARG A 73 -0.32 7.39 6.77
CA ARG A 73 0.90 6.54 6.86
C ARG A 73 1.61 6.42 5.53
N HIS A 74 0.89 6.48 4.42
CA HIS A 74 1.44 6.31 3.07
C HIS A 74 1.93 7.63 2.46
N GLU A 75 1.69 8.77 3.12
CA GLU A 75 2.07 10.10 2.64
C GLU A 75 3.26 10.72 3.38
N ALA A 76 3.74 10.06 4.43
CA ALA A 76 4.89 10.48 5.25
C ALA A 76 6.18 9.76 4.81
#